data_AF-A0AAW6YGD5-F1
#
_entry.id   AF-A0AAW6YGD5-F1
#
_cell.length_a   1.000
_cell.length_b   1.000
_cell.length_c   1.000
_cell.angle_alpha   90.00
_cell.angle_beta   90.00
_cell.angle_gamma   90.00
#
_symmetry.space_group_name_H-M   'P 1'
#
loop_
_entity.id
_entity.type
_entity.pdbx_description
1 polymer ?
#
loop_
_entity_poly.entity_id
_entity_poly.type
_entity_poly.pdbx_seq_one_letter_code
_entity_poly.pdbx_strand_id
1 'polypeptide(L)'
;MFNGLTHMHRPVVLGPLVGLVLGDLHTGILTGGTLELVWMGLAPLAGAQPPNVIIGTIVGTAFAITTGVKPDVAVGVAVPFAVAVQMGITFLFS
;
A
#
# COMPACT_ATOMS: atom_id res chain seq x y z
N MET A 1 14.15 -3.84 16.68
CA MET A 1 15.11 -2.95 16.01
C MET A 1 14.59 -2.67 14.61
N PHE A 2 14.32 -1.40 14.29
CA PHE A 2 13.85 -0.96 12.98
C PHE A 2 15.03 -1.10 12.00
N ASN A 3 15.08 -2.18 11.22
CA ASN A 3 16.15 -2.39 10.25
C ASN A 3 15.77 -1.69 8.93
N GLY A 4 16.40 -0.54 8.64
CA GLY A 4 16.04 0.32 7.51
C GLY A 4 16.11 -0.37 6.12
N LEU A 5 16.84 -1.47 6.00
CA LEU A 5 16.94 -2.28 4.78
C LEU A 5 15.69 -3.14 4.50
N THR A 6 14.95 -3.55 5.54
CA THR A 6 13.79 -4.45 5.39
C THR A 6 12.45 -3.72 5.51
N HIS A 7 12.40 -2.41 5.73
CA HIS A 7 11.14 -1.69 5.95
C HIS A 7 10.79 -0.64 4.90
N MET A 8 11.61 -0.46 3.85
CA MET A 8 11.25 0.42 2.72
C MET A 8 9.98 -0.04 1.99
N HIS A 9 9.66 -1.33 2.03
CA HIS A 9 8.44 -1.87 1.44
C HIS A 9 7.19 -1.60 2.30
N ARG A 10 7.35 -1.05 3.51
CA ARG A 10 6.21 -0.84 4.39
C ARG A 10 5.37 0.35 3.91
N PRO A 11 4.04 0.21 3.96
CA PRO A 11 3.10 1.27 3.62
C PRO A 11 3.39 2.62 4.28
N VAL A 12 3.88 2.59 5.52
CA VAL A 12 4.22 3.79 6.31
C VAL A 12 5.41 4.58 5.75
N VAL A 13 6.30 3.95 4.98
CA VAL A 13 7.43 4.62 4.33
C VAL A 13 7.08 4.96 2.88
N LEU A 14 6.38 4.06 2.19
CA LEU A 14 5.95 4.24 0.80
C LEU A 14 4.89 5.33 0.63
N GLY A 15 3.90 5.42 1.51
CA GLY A 15 2.84 6.44 1.42
C GLY A 15 3.38 7.86 1.45
N PRO A 16 4.22 8.23 2.44
CA PRO A 16 4.87 9.55 2.46
C PRO A 16 5.79 9.79 1.27
N LEU A 17 6.52 8.78 0.78
CA LEU A 17 7.37 8.90 -0.41
C LEU A 17 6.54 9.19 -1.67
N VAL A 18 5.44 8.47 -1.86
CA VAL A 18 4.51 8.69 -2.99
C VAL A 18 3.84 10.05 -2.85
N GLY A 19 3.46 10.46 -1.64
CA GLY A 19 2.93 11.79 -1.37
C GLY A 19 3.92 12.91 -1.67
N LEU A 20 5.20 12.73 -1.33
CA LEU A 20 6.25 13.68 -1.63
C LEU A 20 6.46 13.83 -3.15
N VAL A 21 6.44 12.71 -3.89
CA VAL A 21 6.57 12.71 -5.36
C VAL A 21 5.37 13.38 -6.03
N LEU A 22 4.17 13.21 -5.48
CA LEU A 22 2.93 13.78 -6.02
C LEU A 22 2.62 15.20 -5.52
N GLY A 23 3.43 15.75 -4.62
CA GLY A 23 3.30 17.12 -4.12
C GLY A 23 2.34 17.31 -2.93
N ASP A 24 1.77 16.23 -2.37
CA ASP A 24 0.94 16.26 -1.17
C ASP A 24 1.43 15.23 -0.13
N LEU A 25 2.35 15.71 0.71
CA LEU A 25 2.94 14.90 1.77
C LEU A 25 1.93 14.59 2.90
N HIS A 26 0.99 15.50 3.18
CA HIS A 26 0.05 15.33 4.29
C HIS A 26 -0.94 14.19 4.01
N THR A 27 -1.50 14.19 2.80
CA THR A 27 -2.38 13.10 2.34
C THR A 27 -1.60 11.79 2.16
N GLY A 28 -0.33 11.86 1.75
CA GLY A 28 0.56 10.71 1.66
C GLY A 28 0.85 10.02 2.99
N ILE A 29 1.11 10.80 4.05
CA ILE A 29 1.34 10.28 5.40
C ILE A 29 0.06 9.67 5.98
N LEU A 30 -1.08 10.37 5.85
CA LEU A 30 -2.36 9.89 6.33
C LEU A 30 -2.73 8.57 5.65
N THR A 31 -2.68 8.53 4.32
CA THR A 31 -3.03 7.34 3.54
C THR A 31 -2.06 6.18 3.78
N GLY A 32 -0.75 6.45 3.83
CA GLY A 32 0.27 5.45 4.14
C GLY A 32 0.12 4.85 5.54
N GLY A 33 -0.23 5.68 6.53
CA GLY A 33 -0.52 5.24 7.90
C GLY A 33 -1.80 4.39 7.98
N THR A 34 -2.87 4.80 7.32
CA THR A 34 -4.12 4.00 7.27
C THR A 34 -3.89 2.66 6.58
N LEU A 35 -3.16 2.65 5.47
CA LEU A 35 -2.82 1.42 4.76
C LEU A 35 -1.97 0.50 5.64
N GLU A 36 -0.96 1.03 6.34
CA GLU A 36 -0.16 0.25 7.29
C GLU A 36 -1.04 -0.44 8.34
N LEU A 37 -2.02 0.26 8.92
CA LEU A 37 -2.96 -0.32 9.88
C LEU A 37 -3.81 -1.44 9.25
N VAL A 38 -4.30 -1.22 8.03
CA VAL A 38 -5.10 -2.20 7.28
C VAL A 38 -4.28 -3.46 6.99
N TRP A 39 -3.04 -3.29 6.55
CA TRP A 39 -2.13 -4.41 6.25
C TRP A 39 -1.69 -5.17 7.50
N MET A 40 -1.57 -4.49 8.66
CA MET A 40 -1.36 -5.17 9.94
C MET A 40 -2.59 -5.99 10.37
N GLY A 41 -3.80 -5.56 10.01
CA GLY A 41 -5.03 -6.35 10.23
C GLY A 41 -5.18 -7.53 9.27
N LEU A 42 -4.63 -7.42 8.06
CA LEU A 42 -4.60 -8.44 7.01
C LEU A 42 -3.42 -9.43 7.17
N ALA A 43 -3.07 -9.78 8.41
CA ALA A 43 -1.98 -10.71 8.70
C ALA A 43 -2.16 -12.03 7.90
N PRO A 44 -1.09 -12.59 7.30
CA PRO A 44 -1.20 -13.77 6.46
C PRO A 44 -1.64 -14.98 7.29
N LEU A 45 -2.89 -15.38 7.10
CA LEU A 45 -3.47 -16.58 7.71
C LEU A 45 -3.14 -17.78 6.81
N ALA A 46 -2.39 -18.75 7.36
CA ALA A 46 -2.27 -20.12 6.86
C ALA A 46 -1.79 -20.32 5.40
N GLY A 47 -0.59 -19.85 5.06
CA GLY A 47 0.08 -20.22 3.79
C GLY A 47 -0.49 -19.57 2.52
N ALA A 48 -1.46 -18.66 2.67
CA ALA A 48 -1.90 -17.80 1.58
C ALA A 48 -0.78 -16.83 1.18
N GLN A 49 -0.49 -16.76 -0.12
CA GLN A 49 0.47 -15.79 -0.65
C GLN A 49 -0.01 -14.37 -0.30
N PRO A 50 0.75 -13.59 0.50
CA PRO A 50 0.33 -12.27 0.93
C PRO A 50 0.07 -11.36 -0.28
N PRO A 51 -0.97 -10.52 -0.26
CA PRO A 51 -1.17 -9.51 -1.29
C PRO A 51 0.05 -8.57 -1.40
N ASN A 52 0.31 -8.04 -2.59
CA ASN A 52 1.43 -7.12 -2.80
C ASN A 52 1.13 -5.73 -2.18
N VAL A 53 1.51 -5.58 -0.91
CA VAL A 53 1.29 -4.36 -0.12
C VAL A 53 2.01 -3.12 -0.68
N ILE A 54 3.10 -3.30 -1.43
CA ILE A 54 3.85 -2.20 -2.05
C ILE A 54 2.98 -1.52 -3.10
N ILE A 55 2.44 -2.31 -4.02
CA ILE A 55 1.66 -1.80 -5.15
C ILE A 55 0.30 -1.29 -4.66
N GLY A 56 -0.32 -2.01 -3.73
CA GLY A 56 -1.54 -1.52 -3.06
C GLY A 56 -1.30 -0.15 -2.41
N THR A 57 -0.15 0.05 -1.76
CA THR A 57 0.15 1.34 -1.12
C THR A 57 0.39 2.45 -2.13
N ILE A 58 1.17 2.19 -3.18
CA ILE A 58 1.47 3.19 -4.21
C ILE A 58 0.18 3.61 -4.92
N VAL A 59 -0.62 2.65 -5.39
CA VAL A 59 -1.87 2.91 -6.11
C VAL A 59 -2.89 3.58 -5.19
N GLY A 60 -3.06 3.10 -3.96
CA GLY A 60 -3.97 3.70 -2.99
C GLY A 60 -3.59 5.15 -2.66
N THR A 61 -2.31 5.41 -2.38
CA THR A 61 -1.83 6.76 -2.04
C THR A 61 -1.90 7.70 -3.24
N ALA A 62 -1.52 7.24 -4.43
CA ALA A 62 -1.64 8.03 -5.65
C ALA A 62 -3.09 8.35 -5.98
N PHE A 63 -4.00 7.39 -5.79
CA PHE A 63 -5.43 7.61 -5.99
C PHE A 63 -6.00 8.62 -4.98
N ALA A 64 -5.64 8.50 -3.69
CA ALA A 64 -6.06 9.45 -2.66
C ALA A 64 -5.68 10.90 -3.00
N ILE A 65 -4.44 11.11 -3.47
CA ILE A 65 -3.91 12.43 -3.79
C ILE A 65 -4.52 12.98 -5.08
N THR A 66 -4.61 12.16 -6.13
CA THR A 66 -5.13 12.60 -7.44
C THR A 66 -6.63 12.87 -7.43
N THR A 67 -7.40 12.15 -6.60
CA THR A 67 -8.86 12.32 -6.51
C THR A 67 -9.31 13.16 -5.32
N GLY A 68 -8.40 13.52 -4.41
CA GLY A 68 -8.71 14.27 -3.19
C GLY A 68 -9.67 13.54 -2.24
N VAL A 69 -9.79 12.22 -2.36
CA VAL A 69 -10.69 11.41 -1.53
C VAL A 69 -10.05 11.06 -0.19
N LYS A 70 -10.90 10.74 0.79
CA LYS A 70 -10.44 10.33 2.11
C LYS A 70 -9.60 9.03 2.06
N PRO A 71 -8.62 8.85 2.96
CA PRO A 71 -7.80 7.63 3.06
C PRO A 71 -8.60 6.33 3.09
N ASP A 72 -9.77 6.31 3.75
CA ASP A 72 -10.65 5.13 3.81
C ASP A 72 -11.11 4.64 2.43
N VAL A 73 -11.40 5.57 1.51
CA VAL A 73 -11.83 5.23 0.15
C VAL A 73 -10.65 4.70 -0.66
N ALA A 74 -9.47 5.26 -0.44
CA ALA A 74 -8.24 4.82 -1.08
C ALA A 74 -7.84 3.39 -0.67
N VAL A 75 -8.09 3.00 0.58
CA VAL A 75 -7.90 1.63 1.06
C VAL A 75 -8.80 0.65 0.28
N GLY A 76 -10.06 1.03 0.05
CA GLY A 76 -11.00 0.21 -0.71
C GLY A 76 -10.54 -0.10 -2.13
N VAL A 77 -9.76 0.79 -2.74
CA VAL A 77 -9.13 0.59 -4.06
C VAL A 77 -7.79 -0.13 -3.93
N ALA A 78 -7.01 0.15 -2.90
CA ALA A 78 -5.68 -0.44 -2.69
C ALA A 78 -5.71 -1.98 -2.58
N VAL A 79 -6.71 -2.54 -1.88
CA VAL A 79 -6.84 -3.99 -1.63
C VAL A 79 -7.05 -4.80 -2.92
N PRO A 80 -8.06 -4.52 -3.77
CA PRO A 80 -8.26 -5.29 -5.01
C PRO A 80 -7.08 -5.16 -5.98
N PHE A 81 -6.42 -4.00 -6.05
CA PHE A 81 -5.21 -3.83 -6.87
C PHE A 81 -4.03 -4.66 -6.35
N ALA A 82 -3.82 -4.70 -5.03
CA ALA A 82 -2.77 -5.52 -4.43
C ALA A 82 -2.95 -7.02 -4.73
N VAL A 83 -4.21 -7.50 -4.73
CA VAL A 83 -4.54 -8.89 -5.06
C VAL A 83 -4.38 -9.14 -6.57
N ALA A 84 -4.90 -8.26 -7.42
CA ALA A 84 -4.83 -8.40 -8.87
C ALA A 84 -3.37 -8.48 -9.35
N VAL A 85 -2.48 -7.65 -8.81
CA VAL A 85 -1.08 -7.68 -9.18
C VAL A 85 -0.36 -8.89 -8.59
N GLN A 86 -0.70 -9.31 -7.37
CA GLN A 86 -0.18 -10.57 -6.84
C GLN A 86 -0.57 -11.77 -7.73
N MET A 87 -1.81 -11.81 -8.21
CA MET A 87 -2.28 -12.84 -9.14
C MET A 87 -1.53 -12.78 -10.49
N GLY A 88 -1.33 -11.58 -11.04
CA GLY A 88 -0.58 -11.40 -12.28
C GLY A 88 0.88 -11.84 -12.17
N ILE A 89 1.54 -11.54 -11.04
CA ILE A 89 2.89 -12.01 -10.74
C ILE A 89 2.90 -13.54 -10.63
N THR A 90 1.94 -14.12 -9.90
CA THR A 90 1.84 -15.58 -9.73
C THR A 90 1.65 -16.29 -11.07
N PHE A 91 0.87 -15.72 -11.99
CA PHE A 91 0.67 -16.26 -13.34
C PHE A 91 1.92 -16.16 -14.21
N LEU A 92 2.69 -15.07 -14.11
CA LEU A 92 3.90 -14.86 -14.90
C LEU A 92 5.06 -15.80 -14.49
N PHE A 93 5.09 -16.21 -13.22
CA PHE A 93 6.11 -17.10 -12.66
C PHE A 93 5.65 -18.58 -12.54
N SER A 94 4.48 -18.91 -13.10
CA SER A 94 4.00 -20.29 -13.26
C SER A 94 4.40 -20.87 -14.61
#